data_AF-A0A730K2P9-F1
#
_entry.id   AF-A0A730K2P9-F1
#
_cell.length_a   1.000
_cell.length_b   1.000
_cell.length_c   1.000
_cell.angle_alpha   90.00
_cell.angle_beta   90.00
_cell.angle_gamma   90.00
#
_symmetry.space_group_name_H-M   'P 1'
#
loop_
_entity.id
_entity.type
_entity.pdbx_description
1 polymer ?
#
loop_
_entity_poly.entity_id
_entity_poly.type
_entity_poly.pdbx_seq_one_letter_code
_entity_poly.pdbx_strand_id
1 'polypeptide(L)'
;MNRELAFVMRLAREFRRPDWRQMLAEMSATELGEWAEHFGKNSFSDMLLDAEFATLKSLMTGLVTGTHHDAEMFSLITDPESLHEKTDDELMILGEGITGGVRYGPDSEPGH
;
A
#
# COMPACT_ATOMS: atom_id res chain seq x y z
N MET A 1 5.48 13.84 2.23
CA MET A 1 4.08 13.87 1.73
C MET A 1 3.16 14.42 2.83
N ASN A 2 2.27 15.39 2.57
CA ASN A 2 1.42 16.02 3.61
C ASN A 2 0.52 14.98 4.30
N ARG A 3 0.65 14.79 5.63
CA ARG A 3 -0.16 13.83 6.43
C ARG A 3 -1.67 14.06 6.28
N GLU A 4 -2.08 15.31 6.15
CA GLU A 4 -3.49 15.70 5.92
C GLU A 4 -4.01 15.16 4.58
N LEU A 5 -3.23 15.25 3.51
CA LEU A 5 -3.62 14.72 2.21
C LEU A 5 -3.75 13.19 2.26
N ALA A 6 -2.84 12.50 2.94
CA ALA A 6 -2.92 11.05 3.11
C ALA A 6 -4.18 10.64 3.90
N PHE A 7 -4.51 11.38 4.95
CA PHE A 7 -5.75 11.19 5.70
C PHE A 7 -6.98 11.39 4.82
N VAL A 8 -7.07 12.51 4.10
CA VAL A 8 -8.21 12.81 3.21
C VAL A 8 -8.37 11.75 2.13
N MET A 9 -7.27 11.23 1.57
CA MET A 9 -7.31 10.16 0.57
C MET A 9 -7.76 8.82 1.16
N ARG A 10 -7.39 8.50 2.41
CA ARG A 10 -7.91 7.31 3.12
C ARG A 10 -9.40 7.47 3.44
N LEU A 11 -9.79 8.64 3.94
CA LEU A 11 -11.18 8.98 4.23
C LEU A 11 -12.07 8.86 2.98
N ALA A 12 -11.62 9.37 1.83
CA ALA A 12 -12.33 9.22 0.55
C ALA A 12 -12.56 7.75 0.18
N ARG A 13 -11.55 6.89 0.38
CA ARG A 13 -11.63 5.46 0.08
C ARG A 13 -12.56 4.73 1.03
N GLU A 14 -12.59 5.13 2.30
CA GLU A 14 -13.44 4.55 3.33
C GLU A 14 -14.93 4.67 2.99
N PHE A 15 -15.35 5.81 2.43
CA PHE A 15 -16.74 5.99 2.00
C PHE A 15 -17.12 5.17 0.76
N ARG A 16 -16.14 4.63 0.01
CA ARG A 16 -16.35 3.78 -1.19
C ARG A 16 -17.27 4.40 -2.23
N ARG A 17 -17.28 5.73 -2.33
CA ARG A 17 -18.16 6.50 -3.22
C ARG A 17 -17.45 6.92 -4.52
N PRO A 18 -18.12 6.83 -5.69
CA PRO A 18 -17.54 7.27 -6.95
C PRO A 18 -17.39 8.81 -7.03
N ASP A 19 -18.24 9.55 -6.32
CA ASP A 19 -18.28 11.01 -6.24
C ASP A 19 -17.49 11.57 -5.05
N TRP A 20 -16.48 10.83 -4.56
CA TRP A 20 -15.70 11.18 -3.37
C TRP A 20 -15.10 12.60 -3.42
N ARG A 21 -14.73 13.10 -4.61
CA ARG A 21 -14.22 14.47 -4.78
C ARG A 21 -15.27 15.52 -4.44
N GLN A 22 -16.50 15.32 -4.90
CA GLN A 22 -17.60 16.23 -4.63
C GLN A 22 -18.00 16.14 -3.16
N MET A 23 -18.12 14.93 -2.63
CA MET A 23 -18.37 14.70 -1.20
C MET A 23 -17.35 15.41 -0.30
N LEU A 24 -16.04 15.33 -0.60
CA LEU A 24 -15.01 16.03 0.15
C LEU A 24 -15.09 17.56 -0.01
N ALA A 25 -15.46 18.06 -1.19
CA ALA A 25 -15.58 19.49 -1.44
C ALA A 25 -16.80 20.10 -0.71
N GLU A 26 -17.84 19.32 -0.51
CA GLU A 26 -19.04 19.70 0.24
C GLU A 26 -18.88 19.53 1.76
N MET A 27 -17.90 18.73 2.19
CA MET A 27 -17.60 18.48 3.60
C MET A 27 -17.09 19.76 4.29
N SER A 28 -17.72 20.11 5.40
CA SER A 28 -17.29 21.26 6.20
C SER A 28 -15.99 20.96 6.96
N ALA A 29 -15.22 21.99 7.31
CA ALA A 29 -14.00 21.82 8.10
C ALA A 29 -14.26 21.20 9.49
N THR A 30 -15.43 21.48 10.08
CA THR A 30 -15.89 20.87 11.33
C THR A 30 -16.17 19.39 11.17
N GLU A 31 -16.90 19.01 10.12
CA GLU A 31 -17.20 17.61 9.81
C GLU A 31 -15.92 16.82 9.50
N LEU A 32 -15.00 17.41 8.73
CA LEU A 32 -13.70 16.80 8.47
C LEU A 32 -12.90 16.59 9.78
N GLY A 33 -12.98 17.54 10.71
CA GLY A 33 -12.36 17.44 12.03
C GLY A 33 -12.97 16.32 12.89
N GLU A 34 -14.29 16.14 12.84
CA GLU A 34 -14.99 15.04 13.52
C GLU A 34 -14.56 13.67 12.96
N TRP A 35 -14.42 13.54 11.63
CA TRP A 35 -13.88 12.33 11.02
C TRP A 35 -12.43 12.08 11.43
N ALA A 36 -11.61 13.13 11.53
CA ALA A 36 -10.23 13.00 12.00
C ALA A 36 -10.17 12.52 13.46
N GLU A 37 -11.06 13.01 14.33
CA GLU A 37 -11.17 12.50 15.71
C GLU A 37 -11.64 11.04 15.73
N HIS A 38 -12.63 10.70 14.90
CA HIS A 38 -13.17 9.35 14.79
C HIS A 38 -12.09 8.34 14.38
N PHE A 39 -11.36 8.60 13.31
CA PHE A 39 -10.29 7.71 12.82
C PHE A 39 -8.96 7.86 13.57
N GLY A 40 -8.87 8.81 14.51
CA GLY A 40 -7.83 8.79 15.54
C GLY A 40 -8.06 7.71 16.61
N LYS A 41 -9.31 7.27 16.78
CA LYS A 41 -9.71 6.24 17.76
C LYS A 41 -10.07 4.89 17.10
N ASN A 42 -10.42 4.92 15.82
CA ASN A 42 -10.85 3.76 15.05
C ASN A 42 -9.93 3.59 13.84
N SER A 43 -9.59 2.35 13.51
CA SER A 43 -8.80 2.07 12.31
C SER A 43 -9.69 2.14 11.06
N PHE A 44 -9.12 2.58 9.94
CA PHE A 44 -9.77 2.47 8.63
C PHE A 44 -10.01 1.00 8.27
N SER A 45 -11.01 0.73 7.45
CA SER A 45 -11.40 -0.64 7.10
C SER A 45 -10.26 -1.39 6.38
N ASP A 46 -9.49 -0.69 5.55
CA ASP A 46 -8.35 -1.29 4.85
C ASP A 46 -7.23 -1.72 5.80
N MET A 47 -6.91 -0.90 6.82
CA MET A 47 -5.96 -1.24 7.88
C MET A 47 -6.40 -2.43 8.71
N LEU A 48 -7.69 -2.50 9.07
CA LEU A 48 -8.23 -3.64 9.81
C LEU A 48 -8.12 -4.92 8.99
N LEU A 49 -8.53 -4.88 7.73
CA LEU A 49 -8.43 -6.04 6.83
C LEU A 49 -6.98 -6.49 6.64
N ASP A 50 -6.04 -5.56 6.55
CA ASP A 50 -4.63 -5.87 6.43
C ASP A 50 -4.07 -6.52 7.69
N ALA A 51 -4.42 -6.01 8.88
CA ALA A 51 -4.01 -6.60 10.14
C ALA A 51 -4.56 -8.03 10.32
N GLU A 52 -5.83 -8.26 9.97
CA GLU A 52 -6.45 -9.59 9.97
C GLU A 52 -5.75 -10.54 9.00
N PHE A 53 -5.49 -10.08 7.77
CA PHE A 53 -4.78 -10.85 6.75
C PHE A 53 -3.36 -11.23 7.22
N ALA A 54 -2.62 -10.25 7.72
CA ALA A 54 -1.25 -10.38 8.21
C ALA A 54 -1.16 -11.37 9.37
N THR A 55 -2.07 -11.24 10.35
CA THR A 55 -2.17 -12.13 11.50
C THR A 55 -2.48 -13.55 11.06
N LEU A 56 -3.47 -13.74 10.18
CA LEU A 56 -3.83 -15.05 9.66
C LEU A 56 -2.65 -15.72 8.94
N LYS A 57 -1.89 -14.97 8.16
CA LYS A 57 -0.70 -15.46 7.44
C LYS A 57 0.43 -15.84 8.38
N SER A 58 0.70 -15.05 9.40
CA SER A 58 1.67 -15.38 10.45
C SER A 58 1.31 -16.69 11.13
N LEU A 59 0.07 -16.84 11.58
CA LEU A 59 -0.40 -18.04 12.25
C LEU A 59 -0.35 -19.28 11.36
N MET A 60 -0.80 -19.17 10.10
CA MET A 60 -0.74 -20.26 9.13
C MET A 60 0.71 -20.69 8.84
N THR A 61 1.61 -19.73 8.67
CA THR A 61 3.02 -20.02 8.42
C THR A 61 3.62 -20.73 9.64
N GLY A 62 3.38 -20.21 10.85
CA GLY A 62 3.84 -20.85 12.08
C GLY A 62 3.28 -22.26 12.30
N LEU A 63 2.03 -22.51 11.90
CA LEU A 63 1.44 -23.84 11.95
C LEU A 63 2.13 -24.83 10.99
N VAL A 64 2.48 -24.38 9.79
CA VAL A 64 3.06 -25.24 8.74
C VAL A 64 4.56 -25.46 8.95
N THR A 65 5.30 -24.43 9.37
CA THR A 65 6.76 -24.49 9.50
C THR A 65 7.24 -24.79 10.91
N GLY A 66 6.38 -24.63 11.92
CA GLY A 66 6.77 -24.69 13.33
C GLY A 66 7.58 -23.49 13.82
N THR A 67 7.70 -22.42 13.02
CA THR A 67 8.49 -21.23 13.35
C THR A 67 7.60 -19.99 13.43
N HIS A 68 7.78 -19.20 14.50
CA HIS A 68 7.07 -17.93 14.64
C HIS A 68 7.55 -16.93 13.59
N HIS A 69 6.61 -16.22 12.98
CA HIS A 69 6.86 -15.10 12.09
C HIS A 69 5.99 -13.93 12.54
N ASP A 70 6.55 -12.73 12.58
CA ASP A 70 5.78 -11.53 12.96
C ASP A 70 4.70 -11.22 11.91
N ALA A 71 3.53 -10.76 12.35
CA ALA A 71 2.40 -10.49 11.45
C ALA A 71 2.77 -9.41 10.43
N GLU A 72 3.54 -8.40 10.85
CA GLU A 72 4.00 -7.27 10.05
C GLU A 72 4.75 -7.70 8.79
N MET A 73 5.40 -8.88 8.77
CA MET A 73 6.03 -9.44 7.57
C MET A 73 5.04 -9.68 6.42
N PHE A 74 3.75 -9.89 6.75
CA PHE A 74 2.69 -10.20 5.81
C PHE A 74 1.75 -9.02 5.56
N SER A 75 1.99 -7.86 6.17
CA SER A 75 1.23 -6.64 5.93
C SER A 75 1.40 -6.17 4.49
N LEU A 76 0.28 -5.85 3.84
CA LEU A 76 0.21 -5.30 2.49
C LEU A 76 0.22 -3.78 2.50
N ILE A 77 -0.20 -3.15 3.60
CA ILE A 77 -0.24 -1.69 3.74
C ILE A 77 1.06 -1.22 4.37
N THR A 78 2.02 -0.88 3.51
CA THR A 78 3.27 -0.26 3.92
C THR A 78 3.02 1.12 4.54
N ASP A 79 3.61 1.38 5.71
CA ASP A 79 3.61 2.71 6.29
C ASP A 79 4.28 3.68 5.31
N PRO A 80 3.62 4.74 4.84
CA PRO A 80 4.25 5.74 3.98
C PRO A 80 5.50 6.37 4.60
N GLU A 81 5.72 6.30 5.92
CA GLU A 81 6.99 6.74 6.53
C GLU A 81 8.16 5.75 6.30
N SER A 82 7.88 4.49 5.97
CA SER A 82 8.91 3.49 5.66
C SER A 82 9.41 3.56 4.20
N LEU A 83 8.75 4.36 3.37
CA LEU A 83 9.26 4.74 2.05
C LEU A 83 10.34 5.80 2.21
N HIS A 84 11.48 5.40 2.78
CA HIS A 84 12.70 6.17 2.60
C HIS A 84 12.89 6.38 1.08
N GLU A 85 13.18 7.60 0.68
CA GLU A 85 13.57 7.87 -0.71
C GLU A 85 14.82 7.04 -0.97
N LYS A 86 14.66 5.94 -1.72
CA LYS A 86 15.78 5.07 -2.05
C LYS A 86 16.79 5.91 -2.81
N THR A 87 18.02 5.92 -2.31
CA THR A 87 19.12 6.61 -2.98
C THR A 87 19.33 5.99 -4.38
N ASP A 88 19.88 6.77 -5.30
CA ASP A 88 20.17 6.30 -6.66
C ASP A 88 21.04 5.03 -6.64
N ASP A 89 21.94 4.94 -5.66
CA ASP A 89 22.78 3.76 -5.40
C ASP A 89 21.96 2.52 -5.01
N GLU A 90 20.95 2.66 -4.15
CA GLU A 90 20.04 1.57 -3.78
C GLU A 90 19.17 1.11 -4.95
N LEU A 91 18.73 2.06 -5.79
CA LEU A 91 17.97 1.76 -7.01
C LEU A 91 18.82 1.02 -8.04
N MET A 92 20.09 1.42 -8.19
CA MET A 92 21.06 0.76 -9.05
C MET A 92 21.31 -0.68 -8.59
N ILE A 93 21.55 -0.91 -7.29
CA ILE A 93 21.75 -2.25 -6.71
C ILE A 93 20.53 -3.16 -6.94
N LEU A 94 19.31 -2.64 -6.78
CA LEU A 94 18.08 -3.40 -7.06
C LEU A 94 17.94 -3.75 -8.55
N GLY A 95 18.41 -2.87 -9.44
CA GLY A 95 18.44 -3.09 -10.87
C GLY A 95 19.44 -4.17 -11.31
N GLU A 96 20.56 -4.31 -10.59
CA GLU A 96 21.59 -5.33 -10.87
C GLU A 96 21.10 -6.77 -10.62
N GLY A 97 20.06 -6.95 -9.81
CA GLY A 97 19.43 -8.25 -9.53
C GLY A 97 18.43 -8.74 -10.58
N ILE A 98 18.02 -7.90 -11.55
CA ILE A 98 17.13 -8.30 -12.65
C ILE A 98 17.98 -8.88 -13.78
N THR A 99 18.39 -10.13 -13.63
CA THR A 99 19.03 -10.90 -14.69
C THR A 99 18.03 -11.19 -15.82
N GLY A 100 18.15 -10.42 -16.91
CA GLY A 100 17.88 -10.89 -18.27
C GLY A 100 16.42 -11.19 -18.62
N GLY A 101 15.59 -10.16 -18.80
CA GLY A 101 14.41 -10.29 -19.64
C GLY A 101 14.81 -10.45 -21.11
N VAL A 102 14.48 -11.60 -21.71
CA VAL A 102 14.68 -11.84 -23.16
C VAL A 102 13.87 -10.81 -23.95
N ARG A 103 14.56 -9.96 -24.71
CA ARG A 103 13.93 -9.09 -25.69
C ARG A 103 13.63 -9.91 -26.94
N TYR A 104 12.37 -10.29 -27.12
CA TYR A 104 11.91 -10.78 -28.42
C TYR A 104 11.80 -9.57 -29.36
N GLY A 105 12.79 -9.42 -30.25
CA GLY A 105 12.65 -8.57 -31.44
C GLY A 105 11.79 -9.28 -32.49
N PRO A 106 11.06 -8.54 -33.35
CA PRO A 106 10.30 -9.18 -34.41
C PRO A 106 11.25 -9.86 -35.40
N ASP A 107 11.07 -11.17 -35.59
CA ASP A 107 11.68 -11.93 -36.67
C ASP A 107 11.32 -11.25 -38.01
N SER A 108 12.31 -10.62 -38.64
CA SER A 108 12.20 -10.19 -40.03
C SER A 108 12.99 -11.18 -40.88
N GLU A 109 12.25 -11.92 -41.70
CA GLU A 109 12.72 -12.96 -42.63
C GLU A 109 13.84 -12.48 -43.58
N PRO A 110 14.69 -13.39 -44.08
CA PRO A 110 15.66 -13.07 -45.12
C PRO A 110 14.96 -13.04 -46.50
N GLY A 111 14.90 -11.86 -47.11
CA GLY A 111 14.39 -11.67 -48.46
C GLY A 111 15.39 -10.93 -49.36
N HIS A 112 15.98 -11.71 -50.28
CA HIS A 112 16.71 -11.36 -51.51
C HIS A 112 18.18 -10.92 -51.45
#